data_AF-D1JBD0-F1
#
_entry.id   AF-D1JBD0-F1
#
_cell.length_a   1.000
_cell.length_b   1.000
_cell.length_c   1.000
_cell.angle_alpha   90.00
_cell.angle_beta   90.00
_cell.angle_gamma   90.00
#
_symmetry.space_group_name_H-M   'P 1'
#
loop_
_entity.id
_entity.type
_entity.pdbx_description
1 polymer ?
#
loop_
_entity_poly.entity_id
_entity_poly.type
_entity_poly.pdbx_seq_one_letter_code
_entity_poly.pdbx_strand_id
1 'polypeptide(L)'
;MTTLSGTIGTGNIAGVATAISLGGPGALFWMWLTAIVGMATKFVECTLALHFRQELPDGTMIGGPFYYLERGLKNPQLGLVLGMAFAIFGIFSSFGIGNMAQANSVSLALKDTFNIPGIVTGLVLAFAVGLVVIGGIKRLGYVAGNLVPFMATLYIFAAMVVLILN
;
A
#
# COMPACT_ATOMS: atom_id res chain seq x y z
N MET A 1 11.98 -2.89 0.18
CA MET A 1 10.94 -3.93 -0.05
C MET A 1 9.67 -3.69 0.75
N THR A 2 9.76 -3.19 2.00
CA THR A 2 8.59 -2.78 2.81
C THR A 2 7.60 -1.87 2.07
N THR A 3 8.09 -0.91 1.28
CA THR A 3 7.24 0.00 0.49
C THR A 3 6.53 -0.67 -0.69
N LEU A 4 7.12 -1.70 -1.31
CA LEU A 4 6.46 -2.46 -2.38
C LEU A 4 5.27 -3.28 -1.84
N SER A 5 5.41 -3.79 -0.60
CA SER A 5 4.34 -4.52 0.09
C SER A 5 3.08 -3.70 0.30
N GLY A 6 3.21 -2.38 0.49
CA GLY A 6 2.06 -1.48 0.68
C GLY A 6 1.40 -1.05 -0.64
N THR A 7 2.11 -1.17 -1.77
CA THR A 7 1.63 -0.71 -3.08
C THR A 7 1.04 -1.81 -3.96
N ILE A 8 1.32 -3.07 -3.64
CA ILE A 8 0.71 -4.21 -4.34
C ILE A 8 -0.40 -4.76 -3.44
N GLY A 9 -1.64 -4.70 -3.92
CA GLY A 9 -2.79 -5.18 -3.17
C GLY A 9 -4.01 -5.38 -4.06
N THR A 10 -5.19 -5.43 -3.45
CA THR A 10 -6.46 -5.68 -4.16
C THR A 10 -6.74 -4.65 -5.26
N GLY A 11 -6.20 -3.44 -5.15
CA GLY A 11 -6.26 -2.42 -6.21
C GLY A 11 -5.70 -2.89 -7.56
N ASN A 12 -4.66 -3.73 -7.56
CA ASN A 12 -4.06 -4.27 -8.79
C ASN A 12 -4.91 -5.36 -9.45
N ILE A 13 -5.85 -5.96 -8.72
CA ILE A 13 -6.71 -7.05 -9.23
C ILE A 13 -8.12 -6.51 -9.40
N ALA A 14 -8.82 -6.26 -8.30
CA ALA A 14 -10.18 -5.77 -8.29
C ALA A 14 -10.26 -4.34 -8.84
N GLY A 15 -9.35 -3.45 -8.45
CA GLY A 15 -9.36 -2.06 -8.91
C GLY A 15 -9.19 -1.92 -10.42
N VAL A 16 -8.26 -2.68 -11.02
CA VAL A 16 -8.06 -2.73 -12.48
C VAL A 16 -9.28 -3.31 -13.19
N ALA A 17 -9.82 -4.42 -12.67
CA ALA A 17 -11.02 -5.04 -13.23
C ALA A 17 -12.22 -4.08 -13.19
N THR A 18 -12.43 -3.38 -12.07
CA THR A 18 -13.49 -2.37 -11.91
C THR A 18 -13.27 -1.16 -12.83
N ALA A 19 -12.03 -0.69 -12.98
CA ALA A 19 -11.72 0.42 -13.86
C ALA A 19 -12.00 0.09 -15.33
N ILE A 20 -11.65 -1.11 -15.78
CA ILE A 20 -11.91 -1.56 -17.14
C ILE A 20 -13.41 -1.83 -17.35
N SER A 21 -14.10 -2.42 -16.38
CA SER A 21 -15.53 -2.73 -16.52
C SER A 21 -16.40 -1.48 -16.56
N LEU A 22 -16.06 -0.44 -15.80
CA LEU A 22 -16.80 0.82 -15.76
C LEU A 22 -16.33 1.83 -16.81
N GLY A 23 -15.02 1.94 -17.03
CA GLY A 23 -14.41 2.95 -17.90
C GLY A 23 -14.05 2.44 -19.31
N GLY A 24 -14.22 1.15 -19.58
CA GLY A 24 -13.81 0.51 -20.81
C GLY A 24 -12.30 0.26 -20.91
N PRO A 25 -11.82 -0.36 -22.01
CA PRO A 25 -10.41 -0.73 -22.18
C PRO A 25 -9.45 0.46 -22.22
N GLY A 26 -9.95 1.66 -22.57
CA GLY A 26 -9.17 2.90 -22.55
C GLY A 26 -8.67 3.31 -21.16
N ALA A 27 -9.23 2.75 -20.08
CA ALA A 27 -8.75 2.97 -18.72
C ALA A 27 -7.28 2.58 -18.53
N LEU A 28 -6.80 1.53 -19.22
CA LEU A 28 -5.41 1.06 -19.13
C LEU A 28 -4.41 2.14 -19.54
N PHE A 29 -4.70 2.88 -20.61
CA PHE A 29 -3.84 3.98 -21.07
C PHE A 29 -3.67 5.05 -19.98
N TRP A 30 -4.77 5.42 -19.32
CA TRP A 30 -4.75 6.39 -18.23
C TRP A 30 -4.04 5.88 -16.97
N MET A 31 -4.15 4.58 -16.68
CA MET A 31 -3.40 3.95 -15.60
C MET A 31 -1.88 4.02 -15.84
N TRP A 32 -1.41 3.84 -17.07
CA TRP A 32 0.01 4.01 -17.40
C TRP A 32 0.47 5.46 -17.30
N LEU A 33 -0.33 6.42 -17.76
CA LEU A 33 -0.01 7.84 -17.61
C LEU A 33 0.09 8.25 -16.14
N THR A 34 -0.85 7.84 -15.31
CA THR A 34 -0.81 8.13 -13.86
C THR A 34 0.37 7.44 -13.19
N ALA A 35 0.76 6.24 -13.62
CA ALA A 35 1.96 5.57 -13.13
C ALA A 35 3.25 6.34 -13.47
N ILE A 36 3.38 6.87 -14.70
CA ILE A 36 4.56 7.65 -15.12
C ILE A 36 4.70 8.91 -14.27
N VAL A 37 3.63 9.68 -14.13
CA VAL A 37 3.62 10.90 -13.31
C VAL A 37 3.86 10.54 -11.83
N GLY A 38 3.21 9.48 -11.36
CA GLY A 38 3.36 8.99 -9.99
C GLY A 38 4.78 8.56 -9.64
N MET A 39 5.55 8.00 -10.59
CA MET A 39 6.96 7.66 -10.36
C MET A 39 7.80 8.90 -10.07
N ALA A 40 7.61 9.98 -10.83
CA ALA A 40 8.31 11.24 -10.60
C ALA A 40 7.93 11.85 -9.23
N THR A 41 6.63 11.91 -8.91
CA THR A 41 6.15 12.43 -7.62
C THR A 41 6.69 11.63 -6.45
N LYS A 42 6.62 10.30 -6.52
CA LYS A 42 7.12 9.41 -5.46
C LYS A 42 8.62 9.56 -5.27
N PHE A 43 9.39 9.76 -6.34
CA PHE A 43 10.83 10.01 -6.25
C PHE A 43 11.13 11.29 -5.46
N VAL A 44 10.40 12.37 -5.73
CA VAL A 44 10.53 13.63 -4.99
C VAL A 44 10.16 13.45 -3.52
N GLU A 45 9.05 12.79 -3.22
CA GLU A 45 8.62 12.50 -1.84
C GLU A 45 9.67 11.69 -1.07
N CYS A 46 10.24 10.66 -1.68
CA CYS A 46 11.30 9.85 -1.06
C CYS A 46 12.56 10.68 -0.82
N THR A 47 12.92 11.55 -1.76
CA THR A 47 14.11 12.42 -1.64
C THR A 47 13.93 13.43 -0.50
N LEU A 48 12.76 14.07 -0.40
CA LEU A 48 12.44 14.97 0.70
C LEU A 48 12.41 14.24 2.04
N ALA A 49 11.81 13.05 2.09
CA ALA A 49 11.78 12.24 3.29
C ALA A 49 13.19 11.85 3.78
N LEU A 50 14.14 11.63 2.87
CA LEU A 50 15.55 11.38 3.22
C LEU A 50 16.27 12.66 3.69
N HIS A 51 15.98 13.80 3.08
CA HIS A 51 16.62 15.07 3.43
C HIS A 51 16.19 15.59 4.82
N PHE A 52 14.90 15.43 5.16
CA PHE A 52 14.33 15.89 6.43
C PHE A 52 14.16 14.79 7.49
N ARG A 53 14.79 13.62 7.29
CA ARG A 53 14.72 12.50 8.26
C ARG A 53 15.37 12.88 9.59
N GLN A 54 14.89 12.28 10.67
CA GLN A 54 15.44 12.45 12.01
C GLN A 54 15.76 11.09 12.64
N GLU A 55 16.87 11.04 13.38
CA GLU A 55 17.20 9.93 14.27
C GLU A 55 16.52 10.15 15.63
N LEU A 56 15.75 9.16 16.07
CA LEU A 56 15.21 9.11 17.41
C LEU A 56 16.29 8.66 18.41
N PRO A 57 16.08 8.93 19.72
CA PRO A 57 17.00 8.50 20.78
C PRO A 57 17.23 6.98 20.86
N ASP A 58 16.31 6.19 20.33
CA ASP A 58 16.40 4.72 20.27
C ASP A 58 17.17 4.21 19.02
N GLY A 59 17.73 5.12 18.22
CA GLY A 59 18.45 4.82 16.98
C GLY A 59 17.54 4.50 15.80
N THR A 60 16.22 4.67 15.93
CA THR A 60 15.29 4.51 14.81
C THR A 60 15.24 5.77 13.95
N MET A 61 15.13 5.58 12.64
CA MET A 61 14.95 6.69 11.70
C MET A 61 13.46 6.96 11.54
N ILE A 62 13.03 8.21 11.73
CA ILE A 62 11.71 8.67 11.34
C ILE A 62 11.82 9.69 10.22
N GLY A 63 10.87 9.62 9.29
CA GLY A 63 10.79 10.52 8.16
C GLY A 63 9.42 10.37 7.50
N GLY A 64 9.13 11.27 6.57
CA GLY A 64 7.91 11.24 5.80
C GLY A 64 7.27 12.62 5.67
N PRO A 65 6.04 12.66 5.10
CA PRO A 65 5.41 13.91 4.70
C PRO A 65 5.17 14.91 5.81
N PHE A 66 4.85 14.41 7.01
CA PHE A 66 4.74 15.27 8.18
C PHE A 66 6.02 16.09 8.41
N TYR A 67 7.18 15.42 8.44
CA TYR A 67 8.46 16.05 8.80
C TYR A 67 8.98 17.01 7.74
N TYR A 68 8.88 16.67 6.45
CA TYR A 68 9.32 17.58 5.40
C TYR A 68 8.35 18.75 5.20
N LEU A 69 7.06 18.62 5.54
CA LEU A 69 6.13 19.75 5.53
C LEU A 69 6.38 20.67 6.71
N GLU A 70 6.57 20.12 7.91
CA GLU A 70 6.85 20.90 9.12
C GLU A 70 8.16 21.69 9.01
N ARG A 71 9.23 21.06 8.47
CA ARG A 71 10.59 21.63 8.48
C ARG A 71 11.09 22.15 7.13
N GLY A 72 10.47 21.74 6.03
CA GLY A 72 10.89 22.15 4.69
C GLY A 72 10.23 23.45 4.20
N LEU A 73 9.14 23.88 4.83
CA LEU A 73 8.45 25.12 4.48
C LEU A 73 9.04 26.32 5.22
N LYS A 74 9.26 27.43 4.49
CA LYS A 74 9.75 28.69 5.07
C LYS A 74 8.82 29.28 6.13
N ASN A 75 7.51 29.00 6.01
CA ASN A 75 6.52 29.41 7.00
C ASN A 75 6.22 28.23 7.95
N PRO A 76 6.73 28.26 9.19
CA PRO A 76 6.60 27.14 10.13
C PRO A 76 5.15 26.85 10.55
N GLN A 77 4.29 27.88 10.59
CA GLN A 77 2.87 27.70 10.93
C GLN A 77 2.13 26.96 9.81
N LEU A 78 2.37 27.35 8.56
CA LEU A 78 1.77 26.68 7.40
C LEU A 78 2.25 25.23 7.31
N GLY A 79 3.55 25.00 7.51
CA GLY A 79 4.15 23.67 7.49
C GLY A 79 3.55 22.73 8.54
N LEU A 80 3.37 23.22 9.76
CA LEU A 80 2.75 22.44 10.84
C LEU A 80 1.28 22.11 10.55
N VAL A 81 0.50 23.07 10.01
CA VAL A 81 -0.90 22.83 9.63
C VAL A 81 -1.01 21.78 8.52
N LEU A 82 -0.20 21.89 7.47
CA LEU A 82 -0.18 20.93 6.36
C LEU A 82 0.29 19.55 6.80
N GLY A 83 1.32 19.49 7.64
CA GLY A 83 1.81 18.25 8.23
C GLY A 83 0.74 17.56 9.06
N MET A 84 0.08 18.29 9.98
CA MET A 84 -1.01 17.77 10.79
C MET A 84 -2.20 17.30 9.95
N ALA A 85 -2.60 18.07 8.94
CA ALA A 85 -3.65 17.67 8.02
C ALA A 85 -3.29 16.35 7.30
N PHE A 86 -2.06 16.22 6.81
CA PHE A 86 -1.57 15.00 6.19
C PHE A 86 -1.61 13.81 7.16
N ALA A 87 -1.17 13.99 8.41
CA ALA A 87 -1.17 12.92 9.40
C ALA A 87 -2.60 12.44 9.72
N ILE A 88 -3.53 13.37 9.90
CA ILE A 88 -4.94 13.04 10.17
C ILE A 88 -5.55 12.30 8.99
N PHE A 89 -5.43 12.82 7.78
CA PHE A 89 -5.95 12.14 6.57
C PHE A 89 -5.25 10.82 6.32
N GLY A 90 -3.95 10.73 6.59
CA GLY A 90 -3.17 9.50 6.48
C GLY A 90 -3.67 8.39 7.40
N ILE A 91 -4.08 8.72 8.64
CA ILE A 91 -4.68 7.75 9.57
C ILE A 91 -6.00 7.21 8.98
N PHE A 92 -6.92 8.08 8.58
CA PHE A 92 -8.19 7.66 7.98
C PHE A 92 -8.01 6.87 6.68
N SER A 93 -7.11 7.33 5.81
CA SER A 93 -6.78 6.66 4.56
C SER A 93 -6.19 5.27 4.78
N SER A 94 -5.36 5.11 5.81
CA SER A 94 -4.77 3.82 6.18
C SER A 94 -5.81 2.77 6.58
N PHE A 95 -6.88 3.17 7.28
CA PHE A 95 -8.00 2.26 7.58
C PHE A 95 -8.78 1.86 6.33
N GLY A 96 -9.06 2.82 5.45
CA GLY A 96 -9.80 2.56 4.20
C GLY A 96 -9.02 1.67 3.23
N ILE A 97 -7.90 2.21 2.72
CA ILE A 97 -7.11 1.58 1.66
C ILE A 97 -6.25 0.43 2.20
N GLY A 98 -5.68 0.60 3.39
CA GLY A 98 -4.72 -0.34 3.97
C GLY A 98 -5.35 -1.55 4.68
N ASN A 99 -6.59 -1.42 5.19
CA ASN A 99 -7.22 -2.47 5.99
C ASN A 99 -8.57 -2.91 5.41
N MET A 100 -9.59 -2.06 5.45
CA MET A 100 -10.98 -2.45 5.18
C MET A 100 -11.17 -2.96 3.75
N ALA A 101 -10.69 -2.23 2.75
CA ALA A 101 -10.84 -2.63 1.35
C ALA A 101 -10.09 -3.94 1.06
N GLN A 102 -8.90 -4.12 1.63
CA GLN A 102 -8.08 -5.33 1.44
C GLN A 102 -8.75 -6.56 2.05
N ALA A 103 -9.14 -6.48 3.33
CA ALA A 103 -9.79 -7.58 4.05
C ALA A 103 -11.14 -7.94 3.43
N ASN A 104 -11.90 -6.94 2.97
CA ASN A 104 -13.19 -7.15 2.34
C ASN A 104 -13.06 -7.89 1.00
N SER A 105 -12.14 -7.50 0.12
CA SER A 105 -11.94 -8.21 -1.16
C SER A 105 -11.51 -9.66 -0.95
N VAL A 106 -10.64 -9.94 0.02
CA VAL A 106 -10.25 -11.33 0.35
C VAL A 106 -11.45 -12.11 0.89
N SER A 107 -12.25 -11.50 1.76
CA SER A 107 -13.47 -12.12 2.30
C SER A 107 -14.50 -12.43 1.21
N LEU A 108 -14.68 -11.54 0.23
CA LEU A 108 -15.60 -11.77 -0.88
C LEU A 108 -15.10 -12.90 -1.77
N ALA A 109 -13.82 -12.88 -2.16
CA ALA A 109 -13.24 -13.93 -3.00
C ALA A 109 -13.34 -15.32 -2.37
N LEU A 110 -13.08 -15.44 -1.06
CA LEU A 110 -13.20 -16.72 -0.34
C LEU A 110 -14.65 -17.16 -0.15
N LYS A 111 -15.57 -16.22 0.03
CA LYS A 111 -17.00 -16.53 0.10
C LYS A 111 -17.51 -17.03 -1.25
N ASP A 112 -17.17 -16.36 -2.35
CA ASP A 112 -17.70 -16.70 -3.68
C ASP A 112 -17.08 -18.01 -4.22
N THR A 113 -15.79 -18.25 -3.95
CA THR A 113 -15.08 -19.43 -4.49
C THR A 113 -15.27 -20.66 -3.59
N PHE A 114 -15.24 -20.49 -2.27
CA PHE A 114 -15.18 -21.59 -1.30
C PHE A 114 -16.35 -21.60 -0.30
N ASN A 115 -17.34 -20.71 -0.43
CA ASN A 115 -18.47 -20.56 0.51
C ASN A 115 -18.05 -20.34 1.98
N ILE A 116 -16.85 -19.79 2.22
CA ILE A 116 -16.38 -19.50 3.57
C ILE A 116 -17.07 -18.24 4.11
N PRO A 117 -17.68 -18.27 5.32
CA PRO A 117 -18.29 -17.10 5.93
C PRO A 117 -17.25 -16.00 6.20
N GLY A 118 -17.60 -14.75 5.88
CA GLY A 118 -16.67 -13.62 6.01
C GLY A 118 -16.16 -13.37 7.43
N ILE A 119 -16.94 -13.74 8.45
CA ILE A 119 -16.51 -13.64 9.86
C ILE A 119 -15.31 -14.55 10.15
N VAL A 120 -15.28 -15.75 9.56
CA VAL A 120 -14.19 -16.73 9.73
C VAL A 120 -12.95 -16.21 9.03
N THR A 121 -13.08 -15.73 7.79
CA THR A 121 -11.99 -15.09 7.06
C THR A 121 -11.40 -13.90 7.82
N GLY A 122 -12.26 -13.03 8.35
CA GLY A 122 -11.85 -11.87 9.13
C GLY A 122 -11.07 -12.23 10.39
N LEU A 123 -11.53 -13.22 11.16
CA LEU A 123 -10.83 -13.70 12.37
C LEU A 123 -9.47 -14.30 12.05
N VAL A 124 -9.38 -15.14 11.00
CA VAL A 124 -8.12 -15.74 10.57
C VAL A 124 -7.14 -14.68 10.09
N LEU A 125 -7.59 -13.72 9.28
CA LEU A 125 -6.77 -12.60 8.82
C LEU A 125 -6.31 -11.73 9.99
N ALA A 126 -7.19 -11.38 10.92
CA ALA A 126 -6.84 -10.60 12.10
C ALA A 126 -5.77 -11.29 12.96
N PHE A 127 -5.92 -12.60 13.18
CA PHE A 127 -4.94 -13.39 13.90
C PHE A 127 -3.58 -13.44 13.19
N ALA A 128 -3.57 -13.74 11.89
CA ALA A 128 -2.35 -13.83 11.09
C ALA A 128 -1.61 -12.48 11.01
N VAL A 129 -2.33 -11.38 10.77
CA VAL A 129 -1.76 -10.03 10.75
C VAL A 129 -1.26 -9.64 12.13
N GLY A 130 -2.01 -9.95 13.19
CA GLY A 130 -1.61 -9.69 14.58
C GLY A 130 -0.26 -10.34 14.93
N LEU A 131 -0.04 -11.60 14.54
CA LEU A 131 1.23 -12.29 14.76
C LEU A 131 2.43 -11.58 14.12
N VAL A 132 2.23 -10.93 12.97
CA VAL A 132 3.29 -10.20 12.27
C VAL A 132 3.51 -8.82 12.89
N VAL A 133 2.43 -8.08 13.17
CA VAL A 133 2.47 -6.70 13.68
C VAL A 133 3.05 -6.63 15.10
N ILE A 134 2.72 -7.58 15.97
CA ILE A 134 3.23 -7.61 17.37
C ILE A 134 4.77 -7.69 17.41
N GLY A 135 5.40 -8.27 16.37
CA GLY A 135 6.86 -8.33 16.27
C GLY A 135 7.55 -7.04 15.83
N GLY A 136 6.81 -5.95 15.62
CA GLY A 136 7.34 -4.64 15.26
C GLY A 136 7.88 -4.52 13.83
N ILE A 137 8.49 -3.36 13.54
CA ILE A 137 8.90 -2.95 12.19
C ILE A 137 9.92 -3.91 11.55
N LYS A 138 10.84 -4.48 12.34
CA LYS A 138 11.84 -5.44 11.84
C LYS A 138 11.18 -6.73 11.33
N ARG A 139 10.21 -7.29 12.07
CA ARG A 139 9.48 -8.49 11.66
C ARG A 139 8.57 -8.21 10.46
N LEU A 140 7.88 -7.08 10.47
CA LEU A 140 7.09 -6.62 9.33
C LEU A 140 7.94 -6.55 8.06
N GLY A 141 9.13 -5.96 8.15
CA GLY A 141 10.06 -5.87 7.03
C GLY A 141 10.58 -7.22 6.54
N TYR A 142 10.88 -8.14 7.44
CA TYR A 142 11.31 -9.50 7.09
C TYR A 142 10.21 -10.29 6.38
N VAL A 143 8.99 -10.31 6.93
CA VAL A 143 7.87 -11.05 6.35
C VAL A 143 7.48 -10.45 5.00
N ALA A 144 7.30 -9.14 4.92
CA ALA A 144 6.99 -8.45 3.67
C ALA A 144 8.10 -8.64 2.63
N GLY A 145 9.37 -8.59 3.05
CA GLY A 145 10.53 -8.78 2.18
C GLY A 145 10.57 -10.13 1.47
N ASN A 146 10.07 -11.18 2.12
CA ASN A 146 10.01 -12.53 1.54
C ASN A 146 8.70 -12.83 0.82
N LEU A 147 7.57 -12.34 1.35
CA LEU A 147 6.25 -12.63 0.82
C LEU A 147 5.97 -11.88 -0.49
N VAL A 148 6.42 -10.62 -0.59
CA VAL A 148 6.15 -9.76 -1.75
C VAL A 148 6.79 -10.26 -3.05
N PRO A 149 8.07 -10.65 -3.09
CA PRO A 149 8.66 -11.24 -4.30
C PRO A 149 7.93 -12.50 -4.71
N PHE A 150 7.62 -13.38 -3.75
CA PHE A 150 6.93 -14.63 -4.01
C PHE A 150 5.55 -14.43 -4.65
N MET A 151 4.72 -13.55 -4.08
CA MET A 151 3.38 -13.28 -4.63
C MET A 151 3.46 -12.63 -6.02
N ALA A 152 4.42 -11.72 -6.25
CA ALA A 152 4.58 -11.06 -7.54
C ALA A 152 5.02 -12.04 -8.63
N THR A 153 6.00 -12.91 -8.33
CA THR A 153 6.47 -13.94 -9.26
C THR A 153 5.34 -14.91 -9.62
N LEU A 154 4.58 -15.39 -8.64
CA LEU A 154 3.43 -16.27 -8.91
C LEU A 154 2.38 -15.59 -9.79
N TYR A 155 2.04 -14.35 -9.49
CA TYR A 155 1.03 -13.60 -10.25
C TYR A 155 1.46 -13.39 -11.71
N ILE A 156 2.69 -12.93 -11.94
CA ILE A 156 3.22 -12.71 -13.28
C ILE A 156 3.33 -14.04 -14.03
N PHE A 157 3.81 -15.11 -13.37
CA PHE A 157 3.91 -16.43 -13.98
C PHE A 157 2.55 -16.94 -14.44
N ALA A 158 1.52 -16.88 -13.59
CA ALA A 158 0.17 -17.30 -13.95
C ALA A 158 -0.39 -16.46 -15.11
N ALA A 159 -0.19 -15.14 -15.10
CA ALA A 159 -0.61 -14.27 -16.19
C ALA A 159 0.08 -14.62 -17.52
N MET A 160 1.39 -14.89 -17.49
CA MET A 160 2.15 -15.30 -18.67
C MET A 160 1.65 -16.63 -19.24
N VAL A 161 1.33 -17.60 -18.38
CA VAL A 161 0.75 -18.89 -18.81
C VAL A 161 -0.58 -18.66 -19.52
N VAL A 162 -1.47 -17.83 -18.96
CA VAL A 162 -2.76 -17.51 -19.59
C VAL A 162 -2.56 -16.85 -20.96
N LEU A 163 -1.64 -15.89 -21.08
CA LEU A 163 -1.36 -15.20 -22.35
C LEU A 163 -0.76 -16.13 -23.43
N ILE A 164 -0.06 -17.18 -23.05
CA ILE A 164 0.51 -18.15 -24.00
C ILE A 164 -0.55 -19.16 -24.45
N LEU A 165 -1.46 -19.55 -23.56
CA LEU A 165 -2.49 -20.56 -23.83
C LEU A 165 -3.72 -20.00 -24.56
N ASN A 166 -3.94 -18.69 -24.50
CA ASN A 166 -5.13 -18.02 -25.05
C ASN A 166 -4.77 -17.05 -26.16
#